data_AF-A0A815WZE9-F1
#
_entry.id   AF-A0A815WZE9-F1
#
_cell.length_a   1.000
_cell.length_b   1.000
_cell.length_c   1.000
_cell.angle_alpha   90.00
_cell.angle_beta   90.00
_cell.angle_gamma   90.00
#
_symmetry.space_group_name_H-M   'P 1'
#
loop_
_entity.id
_entity.type
_entity.pdbx_description
1 polymer ?
#
loop_
_entity_poly.entity_id
_entity_poly.type
_entity_poly.pdbx_seq_one_letter_code
_entity_poly.pdbx_strand_id
1 'polypeptide(L)'
;MNTTQVAQYESESSDEETQEKHTNVIGKAKRRRESKFWIEEATYNHSSEVEALIKDDWSKHYVNYTERGRKVYYRCNKKKRRGPQCPANMCLLYHADTDQVTCYKTENGHAHDGDEIRGVSGKVKQVVVELYSDGVTKPKQIMRALEARKMKTPTYGQLNSYLVHLRKKKYGSHQISLGELEQWCQANESIPTNEDTAFVVSYEIKYDDEDDEDDEDVEDYQGSRFRIFISSLRLLNITLLSSHINADATYKLVWQGFPVLVVGTTDLKKSFHPFGLSICSNEKTKDFEFIFKSIQLGLVNTNKGLFKPTALVSDAADAIKNGFRKVFDHPYDEIMCWAHMKRKVNNRVCHIDAKCLAKEILEDIEMLQLSNSKDLFQLASSLFLKKWKNLKQKNQSVLNFLDYFQKEWLESNDGWYEGVQLYVPSTNNALEATNRTIKDDGTFRERHTLSRFLQISSDIVNNWSKERDPSSINAKLFATEPDIPLSLWTLSYQWAKSTKDVICVSNDSSEAFYIPARDLT
;
A
#
# COMPACT_ATOMS: atom_id res chain seq x y z
N MET A 1 10.01 -24.11 -20.37
CA MET A 1 9.69 -23.84 -18.95
C MET A 1 10.95 -23.35 -18.25
N ASN A 2 11.34 -22.10 -18.52
CA ASN A 2 12.36 -21.40 -17.74
C ASN A 2 11.61 -20.43 -16.82
N THR A 3 12.07 -20.28 -15.59
CA THR A 3 11.48 -19.36 -14.62
C THR A 3 12.21 -18.03 -14.71
N THR A 4 11.66 -17.08 -15.46
CA THR A 4 12.22 -15.73 -15.60
C THR A 4 12.24 -15.05 -14.23
N GLN A 5 13.43 -14.73 -13.72
CA GLN A 5 13.59 -14.00 -12.47
C GLN A 5 13.71 -12.51 -12.79
N VAL A 6 12.70 -11.73 -12.38
CA VAL A 6 12.70 -10.27 -12.50
C VAL A 6 13.94 -9.69 -11.82
N ALA A 7 14.64 -8.80 -12.52
CA ALA A 7 15.92 -8.25 -12.10
C ALA A 7 15.84 -7.55 -10.72
N GLN A 8 16.88 -7.74 -9.91
CA GLN A 8 16.99 -7.09 -8.61
C GLN A 8 17.57 -5.68 -8.75
N TYR A 9 16.81 -4.68 -8.33
CA TYR A 9 17.32 -3.32 -8.15
C TYR A 9 18.16 -3.24 -6.88
N GLU A 10 19.48 -3.11 -7.03
CA GLU A 10 20.40 -2.88 -5.92
C GLU A 10 20.31 -1.41 -5.46
N SER A 11 19.81 -1.19 -4.23
CA SER A 11 19.85 0.12 -3.60
C SER A 11 21.19 0.31 -2.89
N GLU A 12 22.00 1.26 -3.35
CA GLU A 12 23.26 1.67 -2.71
C GLU A 12 23.05 1.95 -1.21
N SER A 13 23.77 1.23 -0.37
CA SER A 13 23.70 1.37 1.09
C SER A 13 25.06 1.07 1.75
N SER A 14 26.01 1.98 1.53
CA SER A 14 27.16 2.22 2.43
C SER A 14 27.92 0.98 2.90
N ASP A 15 28.83 0.47 2.07
CA ASP A 15 29.75 -0.60 2.45
C ASP A 15 30.72 -0.16 3.57
N GLU A 16 30.72 -0.90 4.69
CA GLU A 16 31.85 -0.92 5.62
C GLU A 16 32.88 -1.95 5.11
N GLU A 17 34.08 -1.48 4.77
CA GLU A 17 35.17 -2.32 4.27
C GLU A 17 35.46 -3.52 5.20
N THR A 18 35.39 -4.74 4.69
CA THR A 18 35.96 -5.92 5.36
C THR A 18 36.87 -6.68 4.40
N GLN A 19 38.17 -6.61 4.67
CA GLN A 19 39.24 -7.13 3.81
C GLN A 19 39.15 -8.65 3.55
N GLU A 20 39.11 -9.05 2.29
CA GLU A 20 39.27 -10.45 1.89
C GLU A 20 40.72 -10.91 2.06
N LYS A 21 40.92 -11.97 2.87
CA LYS A 21 42.18 -12.73 2.88
C LYS A 21 42.07 -13.93 1.96
N HIS A 22 42.72 -13.84 0.79
CA HIS A 22 42.98 -14.99 -0.07
C HIS A 22 43.66 -16.12 0.74
N THR A 23 43.04 -17.30 0.78
CA THR A 23 43.70 -18.54 1.19
C THR A 23 43.49 -19.64 0.16
N ASN A 24 44.60 -20.17 -0.35
CA ASN A 24 44.64 -21.10 -1.48
C ASN A 24 43.82 -22.39 -1.26
N VAL A 25 43.13 -22.82 -2.32
CA VAL A 25 42.38 -24.08 -2.35
C VAL A 25 43.33 -25.26 -2.55
N ILE A 26 43.76 -25.87 -1.44
CA ILE A 26 44.38 -27.19 -1.47
C ILE A 26 43.27 -28.25 -1.54
N GLY A 27 43.25 -29.03 -2.60
CA GLY A 27 42.26 -30.09 -2.82
C GLY A 27 42.28 -31.14 -1.70
N LYS A 28 41.18 -31.25 -0.95
CA LYS A 28 41.06 -32.22 0.15
C LYS A 28 40.81 -33.62 -0.39
N ALA A 29 41.75 -34.53 -0.15
CA ALA A 29 41.60 -35.96 -0.45
C ALA A 29 40.30 -36.52 0.17
N LYS A 30 39.58 -37.34 -0.62
CA LYS A 30 38.34 -38.00 -0.16
C LYS A 30 38.66 -38.93 1.01
N ARG A 31 38.25 -38.56 2.24
CA ARG A 31 38.29 -39.45 3.40
C ARG A 31 37.51 -40.74 3.09
N ARG A 32 38.18 -41.88 3.28
CA ARG A 32 37.58 -43.22 3.22
C ARG A 32 36.41 -43.25 4.22
N ARG A 33 35.19 -43.56 3.76
CA ARG A 33 34.03 -43.70 4.66
C ARG A 33 34.22 -44.96 5.50
N GLU A 34 34.28 -44.81 6.82
CA GLU A 34 34.17 -45.93 7.75
C GLU A 34 32.82 -46.63 7.53
N SER A 35 32.87 -47.96 7.40
CA SER A 35 31.67 -48.78 7.25
C SER A 35 30.92 -48.83 8.58
N LYS A 36 29.75 -48.19 8.65
CA LYS A 36 28.89 -48.26 9.83
C LYS A 36 28.28 -49.66 9.91
N PHE A 37 28.50 -50.33 11.04
CA PHE A 37 27.76 -51.54 11.38
C PHE A 37 26.37 -51.16 11.87
N TRP A 38 25.34 -51.87 11.40
CA TRP A 38 23.93 -51.61 11.68
C TRP A 38 23.32 -52.84 12.32
N ILE A 39 22.75 -52.68 13.50
CA ILE A 39 22.10 -53.73 14.28
C ILE A 39 20.59 -53.51 14.15
N GLU A 40 19.85 -54.58 13.84
CA GLU A 40 18.39 -54.55 13.86
C GLU A 40 17.90 -54.46 15.30
N GLU A 41 17.05 -53.47 15.59
CA GLU A 41 16.51 -53.24 16.93
C GLU A 41 15.11 -53.83 17.07
N ALA A 42 14.23 -53.55 16.11
CA ALA A 42 12.85 -54.02 16.08
C ALA A 42 12.24 -53.83 14.69
N THR A 43 11.23 -54.65 14.37
CA THR A 43 10.34 -54.46 13.23
C THR A 43 8.93 -54.16 13.75
N TYR A 44 8.35 -53.06 13.27
CA TYR A 44 7.04 -52.53 13.64
C TYR A 44 6.03 -52.80 12.53
N ASN A 45 4.75 -52.98 12.87
CA ASN A 45 3.73 -53.30 11.87
C ASN A 45 3.24 -52.08 11.09
N HIS A 46 3.22 -50.91 11.74
CA HIS A 46 2.86 -49.64 11.09
C HIS A 46 3.83 -48.51 11.39
N SER A 47 3.96 -47.60 10.43
CA SER A 47 4.87 -46.44 10.52
C SER A 47 4.60 -45.48 11.69
N SER A 48 3.35 -45.40 12.17
CA SER A 48 2.92 -44.57 13.29
C SER A 48 3.56 -44.96 14.62
N GLU A 49 3.84 -46.25 14.83
CA GLU A 49 4.52 -46.77 16.03
C GLU A 49 5.95 -46.22 16.16
N VAL A 50 6.60 -45.95 15.02
CA VAL A 50 8.00 -45.51 14.95
C VAL A 50 8.13 -43.99 15.09
N GLU A 51 7.06 -43.21 14.86
CA GLU A 51 7.11 -41.75 14.97
C GLU A 51 7.41 -41.26 16.39
N ALA A 52 7.04 -42.03 17.42
CA ALA A 52 7.38 -41.73 18.81
C ALA A 52 8.90 -41.77 19.05
N LEU A 53 9.61 -42.73 18.45
CA LEU A 53 11.06 -42.94 18.62
C LEU A 53 11.91 -41.83 17.99
N ILE A 54 11.36 -41.07 17.05
CA ILE A 54 12.08 -40.02 16.30
C ILE A 54 12.09 -38.67 17.04
N LYS A 55 11.02 -38.37 17.80
CA LYS A 55 10.66 -36.99 18.16
C LYS A 55 11.70 -36.23 18.98
N ASP A 56 12.38 -36.90 19.92
CA ASP A 56 13.18 -36.19 20.92
C ASP A 56 14.67 -36.06 20.53
N ASP A 57 15.32 -37.14 20.11
CA ASP A 57 16.78 -37.17 19.88
C ASP A 57 17.22 -37.12 18.40
N TRP A 58 16.31 -37.29 17.44
CA TRP A 58 16.67 -37.57 16.05
C TRP A 58 16.35 -36.46 15.06
N SER A 59 17.13 -36.39 13.98
CA SER A 59 16.92 -35.49 12.85
C SER A 59 17.20 -36.20 11.53
N LYS A 60 16.29 -36.06 10.55
CA LYS A 60 16.41 -36.67 9.23
C LYS A 60 17.69 -36.17 8.52
N HIS A 61 18.50 -37.10 8.05
CA HIS A 61 19.80 -36.83 7.44
C HIS A 61 19.76 -36.94 5.92
N TYR A 62 19.34 -38.09 5.39
CA TYR A 62 19.12 -38.35 3.96
C TYR A 62 18.18 -39.54 3.77
N VAL A 63 17.74 -39.78 2.53
CA VAL A 63 16.87 -40.90 2.13
C VAL A 63 17.55 -41.62 0.98
N ASN A 64 17.55 -42.96 1.02
CA ASN A 64 17.90 -43.81 -0.11
C ASN A 64 16.68 -44.67 -0.47
N TYR A 65 16.48 -44.91 -1.75
CA TYR A 65 15.51 -45.90 -2.25
C TYR A 65 16.28 -47.15 -2.67
N THR A 66 15.72 -48.32 -2.35
CA THR A 66 16.28 -49.64 -2.66
C THR A 66 15.14 -50.57 -3.08
N GLU A 67 15.45 -51.70 -3.71
CA GLU A 67 14.44 -52.72 -4.08
C GLU A 67 13.64 -53.19 -2.86
N ARG A 68 14.27 -53.27 -1.68
CA ARG A 68 13.60 -53.59 -0.40
C ARG A 68 12.73 -52.45 0.16
N GLY A 69 12.61 -51.32 -0.53
CA GLY A 69 11.85 -50.15 -0.10
C GLY A 69 12.70 -48.94 0.31
N ARG A 70 12.09 -48.03 1.06
CA ARG A 70 12.60 -46.68 1.35
C ARG A 70 13.39 -46.67 2.67
N LYS A 71 14.69 -46.39 2.61
CA LYS A 71 15.57 -46.23 3.78
C LYS A 71 15.71 -44.76 4.16
N VAL A 72 15.26 -44.39 5.36
CA VAL A 72 15.38 -43.04 5.90
C VAL A 72 16.43 -43.04 7.02
N TYR A 73 17.51 -42.29 6.82
CA TYR A 73 18.62 -42.21 7.77
C TYR A 73 18.47 -40.98 8.67
N TYR A 74 18.68 -41.18 9.96
CA TYR A 74 18.60 -40.17 11.02
C TYR A 74 19.94 -40.06 11.76
N ARG A 75 20.24 -38.84 12.21
CA ARG A 75 21.37 -38.56 13.11
C ARG A 75 20.86 -37.88 14.39
N CYS A 76 21.62 -38.03 15.47
CA CYS A 76 21.40 -37.26 16.70
C CYS A 76 21.27 -35.76 16.40
N ASN A 77 20.23 -35.12 16.95
CA ASN A 77 19.92 -33.70 16.73
C ASN A 77 20.67 -32.76 17.70
N LYS A 78 21.33 -33.30 18.74
CA LYS A 78 22.01 -32.55 19.82
C LYS A 78 23.43 -32.05 19.45
N LYS A 79 24.14 -32.63 18.47
CA LYS A 79 25.44 -32.11 17.94
C LYS A 79 25.25 -31.19 16.72
N LYS A 80 26.20 -30.28 16.44
CA LYS A 80 26.12 -29.34 15.29
C LYS A 80 26.32 -30.08 13.95
N ARG A 81 25.62 -29.67 12.87
CA ARG A 81 25.69 -30.32 11.53
C ARG A 81 27.07 -30.21 10.86
N ARG A 82 27.87 -29.20 11.20
CA ARG A 82 29.28 -29.04 10.81
C ARG A 82 30.11 -29.12 12.09
N GLY A 83 30.98 -30.14 12.20
CA GLY A 83 31.76 -30.45 13.41
C GLY A 83 31.75 -31.95 13.74
N PRO A 84 32.41 -32.39 14.83
CA PRO A 84 32.38 -33.78 15.29
C PRO A 84 30.94 -34.26 15.53
N GLN A 85 30.55 -35.34 14.87
CA GLN A 85 29.20 -35.89 14.96
C GLN A 85 29.07 -36.85 16.15
N CYS A 86 27.86 -36.98 16.69
CA CYS A 86 27.51 -38.08 17.58
C CYS A 86 27.64 -39.41 16.79
N PRO A 87 28.24 -40.47 17.37
CA PRO A 87 28.42 -41.73 16.67
C PRO A 87 27.10 -42.50 16.50
N ALA A 88 26.12 -42.30 17.39
CA ALA A 88 24.75 -42.81 17.24
C ALA A 88 24.07 -42.37 15.94
N ASN A 89 23.63 -43.34 15.13
CA ASN A 89 22.79 -43.16 13.94
C ASN A 89 21.64 -44.18 13.97
N MET A 90 20.51 -43.80 13.36
CA MET A 90 19.33 -44.66 13.22
C MET A 90 18.91 -44.70 11.74
N CYS A 91 18.40 -45.83 11.27
CA CYS A 91 17.92 -46.03 9.91
C CYS A 91 16.58 -46.76 9.96
N LEU A 92 15.55 -46.19 9.36
CA LEU A 92 14.24 -46.82 9.21
C LEU A 92 14.10 -47.34 7.79
N LEU A 93 13.92 -48.65 7.64
CA LEU A 93 13.54 -49.29 6.39
C LEU A 93 12.02 -49.43 6.37
N TYR A 94 11.35 -48.67 5.52
CA TYR A 94 9.96 -48.90 5.14
C TYR A 94 10.00 -49.93 4.01
N HIS A 95 9.43 -51.11 4.22
CA HIS A 95 9.46 -52.19 3.23
C HIS A 95 8.65 -51.83 1.98
N ALA A 96 8.97 -52.43 0.84
CA ALA A 96 8.26 -52.17 -0.42
C ALA A 96 6.91 -52.90 -0.49
N ASP A 97 6.87 -54.12 0.06
CA ASP A 97 5.76 -55.07 -0.14
C ASP A 97 4.83 -55.19 1.10
N THR A 98 5.14 -54.48 2.19
CA THR A 98 4.38 -54.48 3.45
C THR A 98 4.43 -53.10 4.12
N ASP A 99 3.44 -52.78 4.96
CA ASP A 99 3.42 -51.56 5.80
C ASP A 99 4.47 -51.58 6.94
N GLN A 100 5.24 -52.66 7.07
CA GLN A 100 6.20 -52.84 8.14
C GLN A 100 7.35 -51.83 8.05
N VAL A 101 7.88 -51.47 9.22
CA VAL A 101 9.04 -50.60 9.34
C VAL A 101 10.08 -51.23 10.24
N THR A 102 11.26 -51.55 9.71
CA THR A 102 12.37 -52.08 10.50
C THR A 102 13.32 -50.96 10.93
N CYS A 103 13.58 -50.87 12.23
CA CYS A 103 14.53 -49.95 12.83
C CYS A 103 15.92 -50.60 12.96
N TYR A 104 16.92 -49.91 12.43
CA TYR A 104 18.33 -50.24 12.62
C TYR A 104 19.04 -49.12 13.38
N LYS A 105 19.87 -49.48 14.36
CA LYS A 105 20.76 -48.54 15.07
C LYS A 105 22.23 -48.93 14.91
N THR A 106 23.12 -47.97 15.07
CA THR A 106 24.55 -48.24 15.20
C THR A 106 24.87 -48.70 16.62
N GLU A 107 25.82 -49.63 16.77
CA GLU A 107 26.36 -50.12 18.05
C GLU A 107 26.76 -49.00 19.03
N ASN A 108 27.34 -47.91 18.50
CA ASN A 108 27.73 -46.76 19.30
C ASN A 108 26.52 -45.94 19.78
N GLY A 109 26.36 -45.84 21.10
CA GLY A 109 25.37 -45.00 21.77
C GLY A 109 25.63 -43.49 21.66
N HIS A 110 24.83 -42.71 22.39
CA HIS A 110 24.94 -41.24 22.41
C HIS A 110 26.17 -40.78 23.21
N ALA A 111 27.20 -40.28 22.52
CA ALA A 111 28.40 -39.71 23.13
C ALA A 111 28.35 -38.17 23.19
N HIS A 112 27.53 -37.63 24.11
CA HIS A 112 27.43 -36.20 24.38
C HIS A 112 26.80 -35.93 25.75
N ASP A 113 27.31 -34.93 26.47
CA ASP A 113 26.80 -34.53 27.78
C ASP A 113 25.77 -33.41 27.67
N GLY A 114 24.55 -33.66 28.15
CA GLY A 114 23.54 -32.64 28.45
C GLY A 114 22.76 -32.07 27.26
N ASP A 115 21.51 -31.68 27.54
CA ASP A 115 20.63 -31.05 26.58
C ASP A 115 21.01 -29.58 26.34
N GLU A 116 21.79 -29.32 25.28
CA GLU A 116 21.73 -28.03 24.59
C GLU A 116 20.30 -27.85 24.03
N ILE A 117 19.36 -27.32 24.82
CA ILE A 117 17.97 -27.08 24.38
C ILE A 117 17.98 -26.11 23.19
N ARG A 118 17.75 -26.66 21.99
CA ARG A 118 17.82 -25.93 20.72
C ARG A 118 16.51 -25.23 20.40
N GLY A 119 16.57 -23.91 20.32
CA GLY A 119 15.49 -23.05 19.83
C GLY A 119 14.69 -22.36 20.93
N VAL A 120 13.59 -21.72 20.53
CA VAL A 120 12.69 -21.01 21.44
C VAL A 120 11.81 -22.02 22.19
N SER A 121 11.74 -21.92 23.53
CA SER A 121 10.93 -22.82 24.37
C SER A 121 9.44 -22.64 24.12
N GLY A 122 8.62 -23.68 24.39
CA GLY A 122 7.17 -23.66 24.12
C GLY A 122 6.44 -22.49 24.78
N LYS A 123 6.74 -22.20 26.05
CA LYS A 123 6.15 -21.07 26.80
C LYS A 123 6.52 -19.71 26.21
N VAL A 124 7.78 -19.54 25.77
CA VAL A 124 8.20 -18.29 25.10
C VAL A 124 7.56 -18.20 23.71
N LYS A 125 7.43 -19.30 22.97
CA LYS A 125 6.72 -19.33 21.67
C LYS A 125 5.27 -18.86 21.79
N GLN A 126 4.53 -19.32 22.80
CA GLN A 126 3.15 -18.87 23.06
C GLN A 126 3.09 -17.35 23.23
N VAL A 127 3.92 -16.78 24.12
CA VAL A 127 3.94 -15.32 24.34
C VAL A 127 4.44 -14.54 23.12
N VAL A 128 5.38 -15.09 22.34
CA VAL A 128 5.78 -14.47 21.07
C VAL A 128 4.64 -14.49 20.06
N VAL A 129 3.78 -15.52 20.06
CA VAL A 129 2.57 -15.56 19.22
C VAL A 129 1.53 -14.53 19.69
N GLU A 130 1.27 -14.42 21.00
CA GLU A 130 0.39 -13.38 21.59
C GLU A 130 0.87 -11.98 21.21
N LEU A 131 2.12 -11.63 21.54
CA LEU A 131 2.70 -10.32 21.21
C LEU A 131 2.64 -10.01 19.71
N TYR A 132 2.76 -11.05 18.87
CA TYR A 132 2.69 -10.92 17.42
C TYR A 132 1.24 -10.79 16.88
N SER A 133 0.23 -11.37 17.55
CA SER A 133 -1.18 -11.05 17.27
C SER A 133 -1.54 -9.64 17.73
N ASP A 134 -0.94 -9.18 18.83
CA ASP A 134 -1.12 -7.84 19.41
C ASP A 134 -0.34 -6.74 18.66
N GLY A 135 0.21 -7.04 17.49
CA GLY A 135 0.91 -6.08 16.61
C GLY A 135 2.40 -5.84 16.94
N VAL A 136 2.94 -6.40 18.02
CA VAL A 136 4.36 -6.29 18.39
C VAL A 136 5.20 -7.25 17.54
N THR A 137 5.60 -6.80 16.35
CA THR A 137 6.22 -7.66 15.31
C THR A 137 7.75 -7.54 15.20
N LYS A 138 8.38 -6.52 15.82
CA LYS A 138 9.83 -6.26 15.71
C LYS A 138 10.62 -7.05 16.77
N PRO A 139 11.71 -7.77 16.42
CA PRO A 139 12.43 -8.63 17.36
C PRO A 139 12.89 -7.90 18.64
N LYS A 140 13.41 -6.66 18.52
CA LYS A 140 13.86 -5.86 19.67
C LYS A 140 12.71 -5.47 20.62
N GLN A 141 11.51 -5.20 20.11
CA GLN A 141 10.34 -4.91 20.94
C GLN A 141 9.87 -6.16 21.68
N ILE A 142 9.81 -7.30 20.97
CA ILE A 142 9.46 -8.59 21.57
C ILE A 142 10.47 -9.00 22.65
N MET A 143 11.78 -8.83 22.42
CA MET A 143 12.80 -9.10 23.46
C MET A 143 12.56 -8.27 24.72
N ARG A 144 12.33 -6.95 24.59
CA ARG A 144 11.99 -6.07 25.72
C ARG A 144 10.70 -6.52 26.43
N ALA A 145 9.69 -6.97 25.70
CA ALA A 145 8.45 -7.48 26.28
C ALA A 145 8.66 -8.83 27.02
N LEU A 146 9.52 -9.71 26.52
CA LEU A 146 9.90 -10.96 27.20
C LEU A 146 10.70 -10.68 28.49
N GLU A 147 11.61 -9.71 28.44
CA GLU A 147 12.40 -9.24 29.60
C GLU A 147 11.50 -8.61 30.67
N ALA A 148 10.57 -7.74 30.28
CA ALA A 148 9.57 -7.16 31.18
C ALA A 148 8.66 -8.22 31.82
N ARG A 149 8.28 -9.27 31.06
CA ARG A 149 7.56 -10.45 31.56
C ARG A 149 8.46 -11.43 32.35
N LYS A 150 9.72 -11.07 32.66
CA LYS A 150 10.73 -11.88 33.41
C LYS A 150 10.96 -13.28 32.85
N MET A 151 10.86 -13.44 31.53
CA MET A 151 11.08 -14.73 30.86
C MET A 151 12.49 -14.85 30.28
N LYS A 152 12.96 -16.09 30.07
CA LYS A 152 14.24 -16.36 29.43
C LYS A 152 14.20 -15.90 27.97
N THR A 153 14.86 -14.78 27.67
CA THR A 153 14.93 -14.21 26.32
C THR A 153 15.71 -15.14 25.38
N PRO A 154 15.14 -15.54 24.23
CA PRO A 154 15.88 -16.27 23.19
C PRO A 154 16.89 -15.35 22.51
N THR A 155 17.89 -15.91 21.83
CA THR A 155 18.84 -15.08 21.07
C THR A 155 18.13 -14.37 19.92
N TYR A 156 18.66 -13.22 19.50
CA TYR A 156 18.11 -12.46 18.35
C TYR A 156 17.92 -13.34 17.11
N GLY A 157 18.90 -14.21 16.81
CA GLY A 157 18.82 -15.16 15.70
C GLY A 157 17.68 -16.19 15.88
N GLN A 158 17.54 -16.80 17.06
CA GLN A 158 16.45 -17.74 17.35
C GLN A 158 15.07 -17.09 17.23
N LEU A 159 14.92 -15.87 17.76
CA LEU A 159 13.68 -15.11 17.68
C LEU A 159 13.38 -14.71 16.23
N ASN A 160 14.37 -14.18 15.50
CA ASN A 160 14.18 -13.78 14.10
C ASN A 160 13.81 -14.98 13.22
N SER A 161 14.46 -16.15 13.38
CA SER A 161 14.06 -17.38 12.68
C SER A 161 12.64 -17.83 13.02
N TYR A 162 12.21 -17.69 14.29
CA TYR A 162 10.83 -18.03 14.68
C TYR A 162 9.81 -17.03 14.14
N LEU A 163 10.14 -15.73 14.11
CA LEU A 163 9.30 -14.69 13.49
C LEU A 163 9.20 -14.86 11.98
N VAL A 164 10.27 -15.25 11.28
CA VAL A 164 10.21 -15.61 9.86
C VAL A 164 9.26 -16.79 9.63
N HIS A 165 9.24 -17.79 10.53
CA HIS A 165 8.28 -18.88 10.47
C HIS A 165 6.83 -18.41 10.74
N LEU A 166 6.60 -17.54 11.73
CA LEU A 166 5.27 -16.98 12.00
C LEU A 166 4.76 -16.10 10.85
N ARG A 167 5.63 -15.26 10.27
CA ARG A 167 5.36 -14.49 9.03
C ARG A 167 4.99 -15.43 7.89
N LYS A 168 5.80 -16.48 7.64
CA LYS A 168 5.51 -17.46 6.58
C LYS A 168 4.19 -18.22 6.82
N LYS A 169 3.85 -18.53 8.07
CA LYS A 169 2.58 -19.19 8.41
C LYS A 169 1.36 -18.26 8.24
N LYS A 170 1.47 -16.99 8.62
CA LYS A 170 0.35 -16.03 8.55
C LYS A 170 0.18 -15.39 7.16
N TYR A 171 1.27 -15.25 6.40
CA TYR A 171 1.32 -14.43 5.17
C TYR A 171 1.86 -15.15 3.93
N GLY A 172 2.26 -16.42 4.03
CA GLY A 172 2.79 -17.18 2.89
C GLY A 172 4.25 -16.87 2.54
N SER A 173 4.61 -17.05 1.27
CA SER A 173 5.98 -16.84 0.78
C SER A 173 6.36 -15.35 0.70
N HIS A 174 7.66 -15.04 0.68
CA HIS A 174 8.13 -13.66 0.48
C HIS A 174 8.08 -13.25 -0.99
N GLN A 175 8.20 -14.22 -1.89
CA GLN A 175 7.96 -14.08 -3.32
C GLN A 175 6.61 -14.73 -3.63
N ILE A 176 5.79 -14.06 -4.44
CA ILE A 176 4.54 -14.59 -4.97
C ILE A 176 4.65 -14.57 -6.50
N SER A 177 4.40 -15.71 -7.13
CA SER A 177 4.27 -15.80 -8.57
C SER A 177 2.94 -15.19 -9.03
N LEU A 178 2.88 -14.76 -10.28
CA LEU A 178 1.68 -14.14 -10.85
C LEU A 178 0.48 -15.13 -10.86
N GLY A 179 0.73 -16.43 -10.99
CA GLY A 179 -0.29 -17.48 -10.82
C GLY A 179 -0.77 -17.69 -9.37
N GLU A 180 0.12 -17.67 -8.36
CA GLU A 180 -0.30 -17.67 -6.95
C GLU A 180 -1.12 -16.42 -6.58
N LEU A 181 -0.83 -15.32 -7.27
CA LEU A 181 -1.46 -14.02 -7.07
C LEU A 181 -2.83 -13.94 -7.75
N GLU A 182 -2.98 -14.49 -8.96
CA GLU A 182 -4.28 -14.73 -9.60
C GLU A 182 -5.16 -15.67 -8.75
N GLN A 183 -4.61 -16.77 -8.24
CA GLN A 183 -5.30 -17.66 -7.31
C GLN A 183 -5.75 -16.94 -6.03
N TRP A 184 -4.94 -16.02 -5.50
CA TRP A 184 -5.35 -15.20 -4.35
C TRP A 184 -6.54 -14.29 -4.71
N CYS A 185 -6.58 -13.73 -5.92
CA CYS A 185 -7.71 -12.90 -6.37
C CYS A 185 -9.00 -13.72 -6.47
N GLN A 186 -8.95 -14.86 -7.17
CA GLN A 186 -10.07 -15.81 -7.30
C GLN A 186 -10.58 -16.29 -5.93
N ALA A 187 -9.69 -16.57 -4.99
CA ALA A 187 -10.06 -16.98 -3.63
C ALA A 187 -10.75 -15.88 -2.80
N ASN A 188 -10.70 -14.61 -3.23
CA ASN A 188 -11.25 -13.46 -2.52
C ASN A 188 -12.24 -12.63 -3.36
N GLU A 189 -12.66 -13.09 -4.55
CA GLU A 189 -13.59 -12.34 -5.43
C GLU A 189 -15.07 -12.49 -5.04
N SER A 190 -15.39 -13.47 -4.19
CA SER A 190 -16.78 -13.74 -3.79
C SER A 190 -17.34 -12.59 -2.94
N ILE A 191 -18.49 -12.06 -3.37
CA ILE A 191 -19.18 -10.98 -2.65
C ILE A 191 -19.58 -11.49 -1.25
N PRO A 192 -19.09 -10.87 -0.16
CA PRO A 192 -19.32 -11.36 1.19
C PRO A 192 -20.72 -10.97 1.68
N THR A 193 -21.27 -11.76 2.61
CA THR A 193 -22.54 -11.44 3.29
C THR A 193 -22.42 -10.37 4.37
N ASN A 194 -21.22 -10.22 4.95
CA ASN A 194 -20.90 -9.15 5.88
C ASN A 194 -20.43 -7.91 5.10
N GLU A 195 -21.10 -6.79 5.29
CA GLU A 195 -20.80 -5.54 4.56
C GLU A 195 -19.38 -4.99 4.82
N ASP A 196 -18.77 -5.38 5.94
CA ASP A 196 -17.44 -4.93 6.35
C ASP A 196 -16.30 -5.81 5.87
N THR A 197 -16.59 -6.97 5.29
CA THR A 197 -15.58 -7.87 4.77
C THR A 197 -15.03 -7.33 3.44
N ALA A 198 -13.71 -7.18 3.39
CA ALA A 198 -12.98 -6.85 2.17
C ALA A 198 -13.00 -8.03 1.18
N PHE A 199 -13.22 -7.72 -0.10
CA PHE A 199 -13.18 -8.66 -1.21
C PHE A 199 -12.55 -8.00 -2.44
N VAL A 200 -12.10 -8.82 -3.40
CA VAL A 200 -11.60 -8.37 -4.69
C VAL A 200 -12.78 -8.11 -5.61
N VAL A 201 -13.00 -6.85 -5.95
CA VAL A 201 -14.12 -6.44 -6.82
C VAL A 201 -13.80 -6.70 -8.30
N SER A 202 -12.52 -6.55 -8.66
CA SER A 202 -12.00 -6.73 -10.01
C SER A 202 -10.48 -6.94 -9.97
N TYR A 203 -9.93 -7.64 -10.96
CA TYR A 203 -8.48 -7.78 -11.16
C TYR A 203 -8.12 -8.00 -12.64
N GLU A 204 -6.91 -7.61 -13.03
CA GLU A 204 -6.32 -7.80 -14.36
C GLU A 204 -4.86 -8.26 -14.21
N ILE A 205 -4.50 -9.45 -14.70
CA ILE A 205 -3.18 -10.06 -14.47
C ILE A 205 -2.71 -10.80 -15.74
N LYS A 206 -1.77 -10.24 -16.52
CA LYS A 206 -1.08 -10.91 -17.66
C LYS A 206 0.28 -10.29 -17.99
N TYR A 207 1.23 -11.12 -18.44
CA TYR A 207 2.70 -10.93 -18.49
C TYR A 207 3.29 -12.00 -19.44
N ASP A 208 4.60 -12.17 -19.72
CA ASP A 208 5.86 -11.54 -19.27
C ASP A 208 6.21 -10.20 -20.00
N ASP A 209 7.37 -9.60 -19.69
CA ASP A 209 7.92 -8.31 -20.20
C ASP A 209 9.42 -8.47 -20.55
N GLU A 210 9.84 -8.23 -21.81
CA GLU A 210 11.26 -8.00 -22.20
C GLU A 210 11.46 -6.93 -23.30
N ASP A 211 10.46 -6.64 -24.16
CA ASP A 211 10.54 -5.60 -25.23
C ASP A 211 9.61 -4.40 -24.96
N ASP A 212 9.90 -3.56 -23.95
CA ASP A 212 9.29 -2.20 -23.81
C ASP A 212 10.09 -1.17 -24.65
N GLU A 213 10.67 -1.62 -25.77
CA GLU A 213 11.48 -0.86 -26.74
C GLU A 213 10.63 -0.57 -28.01
N ASP A 214 10.06 0.63 -28.06
CA ASP A 214 9.52 1.29 -29.27
C ASP A 214 8.34 0.59 -30.00
N ASP A 215 7.31 0.15 -29.28
CA ASP A 215 6.01 -0.29 -29.87
C ASP A 215 5.17 0.95 -30.32
N GLU A 216 5.76 1.72 -31.24
CA GLU A 216 5.17 2.86 -31.94
C GLU A 216 4.20 2.36 -33.04
N ASP A 217 2.97 2.89 -33.05
CA ASP A 217 2.01 2.89 -34.18
C ASP A 217 1.19 1.60 -34.54
N VAL A 218 0.62 0.84 -33.58
CA VAL A 218 -0.52 -0.09 -33.86
C VAL A 218 -1.65 -0.02 -32.80
N GLU A 219 -2.91 0.06 -33.24
CA GLU A 219 -4.07 0.50 -32.43
C GLU A 219 -4.61 -0.46 -31.31
N ASP A 220 -4.09 -1.67 -31.07
CA ASP A 220 -4.75 -2.61 -30.10
C ASP A 220 -3.84 -3.64 -29.35
N TYR A 221 -2.60 -3.29 -28.98
CA TYR A 221 -1.74 -4.20 -28.19
C TYR A 221 -2.07 -4.23 -26.67
N GLN A 222 -2.03 -5.42 -26.05
CA GLN A 222 -2.77 -5.74 -24.82
C GLN A 222 -2.03 -6.48 -23.67
N GLY A 223 -0.69 -6.40 -23.62
CA GLY A 223 0.15 -6.68 -22.42
C GLY A 223 0.92 -5.43 -21.97
N SER A 224 1.56 -5.35 -20.79
CA SER A 224 1.46 -6.21 -19.59
C SER A 224 0.56 -5.58 -18.51
N ARG A 225 0.04 -6.41 -17.58
CA ARG A 225 -0.99 -6.06 -16.60
C ARG A 225 -0.67 -6.65 -15.23
N PHE A 226 -0.73 -5.80 -14.21
CA PHE A 226 -1.05 -6.27 -12.86
C PHE A 226 -1.91 -5.23 -12.14
N ARG A 227 -3.19 -5.52 -11.87
CA ARG A 227 -4.11 -4.67 -11.12
C ARG A 227 -5.07 -5.50 -10.28
N ILE A 228 -5.31 -5.07 -9.04
CA ILE A 228 -6.35 -5.64 -8.16
C ILE A 228 -7.05 -4.49 -7.46
N PHE A 229 -8.37 -4.36 -7.60
CA PHE A 229 -9.18 -3.44 -6.78
C PHE A 229 -9.84 -4.19 -5.61
N ILE A 230 -9.62 -3.70 -4.39
CA ILE A 230 -10.13 -4.27 -3.14
C ILE A 230 -11.08 -3.26 -2.49
N SER A 231 -12.27 -3.72 -2.11
CA SER A 231 -13.31 -2.92 -1.43
C SER A 231 -14.17 -3.79 -0.50
N SER A 232 -15.17 -3.20 0.14
CA SER A 232 -16.24 -3.88 0.88
C SER A 232 -17.60 -3.28 0.47
N LEU A 233 -18.71 -3.98 0.75
CA LEU A 233 -20.04 -3.50 0.35
C LEU A 233 -20.37 -2.12 0.94
N ARG A 234 -20.00 -1.89 2.21
CA ARG A 234 -20.25 -0.59 2.85
C ARG A 234 -19.48 0.54 2.18
N LEU A 235 -18.21 0.31 1.78
CA LEU A 235 -17.42 1.34 1.09
C LEU A 235 -17.95 1.63 -0.32
N LEU A 236 -18.39 0.62 -1.07
CA LEU A 236 -19.05 0.82 -2.37
C LEU A 236 -20.37 1.60 -2.23
N ASN A 237 -21.16 1.33 -1.18
CA ASN A 237 -22.42 2.05 -0.92
C ASN A 237 -22.23 3.56 -0.66
N ILE A 238 -21.02 4.03 -0.34
CA ILE A 238 -20.74 5.48 -0.17
C ILE A 238 -20.91 6.24 -1.49
N THR A 239 -20.74 5.59 -2.65
CA THR A 239 -21.00 6.23 -3.95
C THR A 239 -22.43 6.74 -4.10
N LEU A 240 -23.40 6.12 -3.41
CA LEU A 240 -24.81 6.54 -3.39
C LEU A 240 -25.05 7.85 -2.63
N LEU A 241 -24.07 8.30 -1.84
CA LEU A 241 -24.07 9.57 -1.10
C LEU A 241 -23.15 10.61 -1.74
N SER A 242 -22.37 10.22 -2.74
CA SER A 242 -21.32 11.05 -3.34
C SER A 242 -21.82 11.84 -4.54
N SER A 243 -21.27 13.05 -4.71
CA SER A 243 -21.36 13.82 -5.95
C SER A 243 -20.09 13.76 -6.81
N HIS A 244 -18.95 13.38 -6.25
CA HIS A 244 -17.63 13.56 -6.88
C HIS A 244 -16.67 12.41 -6.58
N ILE A 245 -15.52 12.39 -7.25
CA ILE A 245 -14.41 11.47 -6.97
C ILE A 245 -13.14 12.25 -6.64
N ASN A 246 -12.43 11.79 -5.61
CA ASN A 246 -11.02 12.07 -5.39
C ASN A 246 -10.22 10.81 -5.70
N ALA A 247 -9.11 10.96 -6.44
CA ALA A 247 -8.15 9.88 -6.70
C ALA A 247 -6.71 10.40 -6.51
N ASP A 248 -5.82 9.52 -6.05
CA ASP A 248 -4.40 9.80 -5.83
C ASP A 248 -3.61 8.48 -5.75
N ALA A 249 -2.31 8.52 -6.06
CA ALA A 249 -1.41 7.38 -5.95
C ALA A 249 -0.50 7.50 -4.72
N THR A 250 -0.24 6.36 -4.07
CA THR A 250 0.60 6.32 -2.88
C THR A 250 1.66 5.22 -2.97
N TYR A 251 2.91 5.64 -2.74
CA TYR A 251 4.12 4.84 -2.92
C TYR A 251 4.78 4.43 -1.60
N LYS A 252 5.82 3.60 -1.70
CA LYS A 252 6.65 3.11 -0.58
C LYS A 252 5.88 2.23 0.41
N LEU A 253 4.93 1.46 -0.10
CA LEU A 253 4.16 0.46 0.64
C LEU A 253 4.60 -0.99 0.34
N VAL A 254 5.01 -1.25 -0.91
CA VAL A 254 5.46 -2.57 -1.40
C VAL A 254 6.97 -2.55 -1.70
N TRP A 255 7.67 -3.68 -1.50
CA TRP A 255 9.12 -3.82 -1.77
C TRP A 255 9.44 -3.52 -3.23
N GLN A 256 8.65 -4.09 -4.14
CA GLN A 256 8.72 -3.91 -5.59
C GLN A 256 8.43 -2.46 -6.06
N GLY A 257 8.06 -1.54 -5.16
CA GLY A 257 7.80 -0.14 -5.51
C GLY A 257 6.43 0.15 -6.13
N PHE A 258 5.64 -0.88 -6.44
CA PHE A 258 4.31 -0.78 -7.05
C PHE A 258 3.42 0.32 -6.43
N PRO A 259 2.78 1.17 -7.25
CA PRO A 259 1.82 2.16 -6.78
C PRO A 259 0.58 1.49 -6.19
N VAL A 260 0.04 2.14 -5.15
CA VAL A 260 -1.28 1.85 -4.62
C VAL A 260 -2.16 3.05 -4.92
N LEU A 261 -3.17 2.88 -5.76
CA LEU A 261 -4.13 3.92 -6.10
C LEU A 261 -5.25 3.93 -5.07
N VAL A 262 -5.57 5.08 -4.51
CA VAL A 262 -6.66 5.24 -3.53
C VAL A 262 -7.73 6.13 -4.15
N VAL A 263 -8.98 5.69 -4.03
CA VAL A 263 -10.14 6.36 -4.65
C VAL A 263 -11.27 6.46 -3.64
N GLY A 264 -12.00 7.57 -3.70
CA GLY A 264 -13.09 7.86 -2.78
C GLY A 264 -13.73 9.19 -3.08
N THR A 265 -14.26 9.82 -2.05
CA THR A 265 -14.91 11.14 -2.10
C THR A 265 -14.67 11.88 -0.78
N THR A 266 -15.13 13.12 -0.68
CA THR A 266 -15.17 13.86 0.58
C THR A 266 -16.58 14.25 0.97
N ASP A 267 -16.81 14.39 2.29
CA ASP A 267 -18.07 14.89 2.84
C ASP A 267 -18.02 16.39 3.13
N LEU A 268 -19.14 16.97 3.60
CA LEU A 268 -19.22 18.42 3.87
C LEU A 268 -18.46 18.85 5.14
N LYS A 269 -17.96 17.90 5.94
CA LYS A 269 -16.98 18.13 7.01
C LYS A 269 -15.53 17.99 6.51
N LYS A 270 -15.32 17.84 5.20
CA LYS A 270 -14.02 17.68 4.53
C LYS A 270 -13.29 16.39 4.94
N SER A 271 -14.03 15.39 5.43
CA SER A 271 -13.52 14.06 5.74
C SER A 271 -13.49 13.21 4.48
N PHE A 272 -12.44 12.40 4.31
CA PHE A 272 -12.32 11.50 3.17
C PHE A 272 -12.99 10.13 3.43
N HIS A 273 -13.74 9.67 2.44
CA HIS A 273 -14.42 8.38 2.45
C HIS A 273 -13.93 7.54 1.26
N PRO A 274 -13.07 6.53 1.47
CA PRO A 274 -12.59 5.66 0.41
C PRO A 274 -13.70 4.77 -0.11
N PHE A 275 -13.75 4.60 -1.43
CA PHE A 275 -14.49 3.50 -2.06
C PHE A 275 -13.66 2.21 -2.10
N GLY A 276 -12.33 2.32 -1.98
CA GLY A 276 -11.41 1.19 -1.96
C GLY A 276 -9.98 1.61 -2.32
N LEU A 277 -9.15 0.62 -2.61
CA LEU A 277 -7.80 0.84 -3.13
C LEU A 277 -7.45 -0.18 -4.22
N SER A 278 -6.57 0.20 -5.14
CA SER A 278 -6.02 -0.68 -6.16
C SER A 278 -4.52 -0.84 -6.01
N ILE A 279 -3.99 -2.05 -6.18
CA ILE A 279 -2.56 -2.30 -6.29
C ILE A 279 -2.25 -2.51 -7.77
N CYS A 280 -1.46 -1.62 -8.36
CA CYS A 280 -1.18 -1.60 -9.80
C CYS A 280 0.31 -1.79 -10.08
N SER A 281 0.67 -2.32 -11.25
CA SER A 281 2.06 -2.30 -11.73
C SER A 281 2.52 -0.87 -12.08
N ASN A 282 1.60 -0.01 -12.51
CA ASN A 282 1.87 1.31 -13.05
C ASN A 282 0.88 2.38 -12.53
N GLU A 283 1.18 3.65 -12.82
CA GLU A 283 0.31 4.81 -12.61
C GLU A 283 -0.02 5.48 -13.98
N LYS A 284 -0.36 4.68 -14.99
CA LYS A 284 -0.72 5.16 -16.34
C LYS A 284 -2.25 5.34 -16.44
N THR A 285 -2.73 5.98 -17.51
CA THR A 285 -4.17 6.17 -17.80
C THR A 285 -5.00 4.89 -17.67
N LYS A 286 -4.46 3.75 -18.12
CA LYS A 286 -5.13 2.44 -18.06
C LYS A 286 -5.34 1.96 -16.60
N ASP A 287 -4.52 2.40 -15.64
CA ASP A 287 -4.61 2.03 -14.22
C ASP A 287 -5.74 2.79 -13.49
N PHE A 288 -5.93 4.07 -13.81
CA PHE A 288 -7.09 4.84 -13.34
C PHE A 288 -8.38 4.45 -14.06
N GLU A 289 -8.32 4.17 -15.36
CA GLU A 289 -9.44 3.60 -16.11
C GLU A 289 -9.95 2.29 -15.45
N PHE A 290 -9.02 1.41 -15.05
CA PHE A 290 -9.34 0.18 -14.31
C PHE A 290 -10.01 0.46 -12.95
N ILE A 291 -9.47 1.37 -12.12
CA ILE A 291 -10.05 1.59 -10.78
C ILE A 291 -11.45 2.19 -10.85
N PHE A 292 -11.70 3.10 -11.81
CA PHE A 292 -13.03 3.67 -12.02
C PHE A 292 -14.03 2.65 -12.60
N LYS A 293 -13.60 1.80 -13.55
CA LYS A 293 -14.42 0.67 -14.05
C LYS A 293 -14.75 -0.31 -12.93
N SER A 294 -13.80 -0.56 -12.02
CA SER A 294 -13.97 -1.48 -10.90
C SER A 294 -15.02 -0.98 -9.90
N ILE A 295 -15.15 0.34 -9.70
CA ILE A 295 -16.25 0.92 -8.90
C ILE A 295 -17.60 0.64 -9.59
N GLN A 296 -17.73 0.95 -10.89
CA GLN A 296 -18.98 0.69 -11.63
C GLN A 296 -19.37 -0.80 -11.59
N LEU A 297 -18.40 -1.70 -11.80
CA LEU A 297 -18.61 -3.14 -11.72
C LEU A 297 -19.07 -3.58 -10.32
N GLY A 298 -18.45 -3.06 -9.26
CA GLY A 298 -18.85 -3.33 -7.88
C GLY A 298 -20.30 -2.91 -7.59
N LEU A 299 -20.74 -1.78 -8.15
CA LEU A 299 -22.13 -1.31 -8.01
C LEU A 299 -23.11 -2.18 -8.78
N VAL A 300 -22.84 -2.49 -10.05
CA VAL A 300 -23.68 -3.38 -10.86
C VAL A 300 -23.80 -4.77 -10.21
N ASN A 301 -22.69 -5.36 -9.79
CA ASN A 301 -22.66 -6.68 -9.15
C ASN A 301 -23.36 -6.71 -7.78
N THR A 302 -23.58 -5.56 -7.14
CA THR A 302 -24.31 -5.43 -5.87
C THR A 302 -25.75 -4.91 -6.06
N ASN A 303 -26.28 -5.00 -7.30
CA ASN A 303 -27.60 -4.53 -7.71
C ASN A 303 -27.86 -3.05 -7.40
N LYS A 304 -26.84 -2.20 -7.56
CA LYS A 304 -26.92 -0.75 -7.48
C LYS A 304 -26.90 -0.13 -8.89
N GLY A 305 -27.38 1.10 -9.00
CA GLY A 305 -27.28 1.88 -10.23
C GLY A 305 -25.84 2.30 -10.54
N LEU A 306 -25.60 2.71 -11.79
CA LEU A 306 -24.32 3.29 -12.19
C LEU A 306 -24.07 4.61 -11.46
N PHE A 307 -22.85 4.81 -10.98
CA PHE A 307 -22.43 6.06 -10.37
C PHE A 307 -22.15 7.11 -11.46
N LYS A 308 -22.57 8.36 -11.22
CA LYS A 308 -22.44 9.49 -12.14
C LYS A 308 -21.82 10.71 -11.43
N PRO A 309 -20.50 10.70 -11.17
CA PRO A 309 -19.81 11.76 -10.46
C PRO A 309 -19.77 13.06 -11.27
N THR A 310 -20.34 14.13 -10.74
CA THR A 310 -20.36 15.47 -11.36
C THR A 310 -18.99 16.14 -11.34
N ALA A 311 -18.04 15.70 -10.51
CA ALA A 311 -16.68 16.25 -10.45
C ALA A 311 -15.60 15.20 -10.24
N LEU A 312 -14.41 15.53 -10.72
CA LEU A 312 -13.14 14.88 -10.41
C LEU A 312 -12.22 15.88 -9.69
N VAL A 313 -11.82 15.58 -8.46
CA VAL A 313 -10.79 16.31 -7.70
C VAL A 313 -9.44 15.58 -7.86
N SER A 314 -8.44 16.27 -8.41
CA SER A 314 -7.10 15.71 -8.67
C SER A 314 -6.00 16.78 -8.60
N ASP A 315 -4.73 16.38 -8.73
CA ASP A 315 -3.55 17.26 -8.75
C ASP A 315 -3.08 17.68 -10.16
N ALA A 316 -3.96 17.48 -11.16
CA ALA A 316 -3.70 17.54 -12.60
C ALA A 316 -2.69 16.50 -13.13
N ALA A 317 -2.65 15.30 -12.54
CA ALA A 317 -2.13 14.13 -13.23
C ALA A 317 -3.04 13.73 -14.42
N ASP A 318 -2.53 13.87 -15.65
CA ASP A 318 -3.26 13.52 -16.88
C ASP A 318 -3.74 12.07 -16.91
N ALA A 319 -3.01 11.15 -16.27
CA ALA A 319 -3.42 9.76 -16.13
C ALA A 319 -4.78 9.61 -15.42
N ILE A 320 -5.04 10.42 -14.39
CA ILE A 320 -6.31 10.42 -13.65
C ILE A 320 -7.42 10.99 -14.54
N LYS A 321 -7.21 12.18 -15.12
CA LYS A 321 -8.17 12.86 -15.99
C LYS A 321 -8.61 11.99 -17.17
N ASN A 322 -7.63 11.44 -17.90
CA ASN A 322 -7.88 10.58 -19.06
C ASN A 322 -8.53 9.25 -18.64
N GLY A 323 -8.14 8.67 -17.50
CA GLY A 323 -8.76 7.45 -16.98
C GLY A 323 -10.22 7.67 -16.59
N PHE A 324 -10.54 8.82 -15.99
CA PHE A 324 -11.91 9.20 -15.61
C PHE A 324 -12.79 9.43 -16.84
N ARG A 325 -12.32 10.23 -17.80
CA ARG A 325 -13.05 10.57 -19.04
C ARG A 325 -13.43 9.34 -19.88
N LYS A 326 -12.59 8.29 -19.86
CA LYS A 326 -12.87 7.01 -20.53
C LYS A 326 -13.96 6.15 -19.86
N VAL A 327 -14.36 6.47 -18.63
CA VAL A 327 -15.30 5.66 -17.83
C VAL A 327 -16.61 6.41 -17.58
N PHE A 328 -16.55 7.73 -17.40
CA PHE A 328 -17.69 8.58 -17.14
C PHE A 328 -17.97 9.47 -18.36
N ASP A 329 -18.68 8.91 -19.34
CA ASP A 329 -19.11 9.60 -20.58
C ASP A 329 -20.35 10.48 -20.32
N HIS A 330 -20.16 11.55 -19.55
CA HIS A 330 -21.14 12.60 -19.31
C HIS A 330 -20.43 13.90 -18.89
N PRO A 331 -21.10 15.06 -18.87
CA PRO A 331 -20.49 16.29 -18.34
C PRO A 331 -20.08 16.15 -16.87
N TYR A 332 -18.89 16.63 -16.55
CA TYR A 332 -18.31 16.71 -15.21
C TYR A 332 -17.33 17.88 -15.12
N ASP A 333 -17.08 18.39 -13.92
CA ASP A 333 -16.10 19.45 -13.65
C ASP A 333 -14.73 18.88 -13.21
N GLU A 334 -13.65 19.38 -13.81
CA GLU A 334 -12.27 19.03 -13.44
C GLU A 334 -11.74 20.00 -12.38
N ILE A 335 -11.75 19.57 -11.12
CA ILE A 335 -11.26 20.37 -9.99
C ILE A 335 -9.77 20.10 -9.78
N MET A 336 -8.98 21.13 -10.06
CA MET A 336 -7.54 21.16 -9.84
C MET A 336 -7.23 21.54 -8.39
N CYS A 337 -6.50 20.68 -7.69
CA CYS A 337 -6.09 20.89 -6.30
C CYS A 337 -5.28 22.19 -6.15
N TRP A 338 -5.89 23.19 -5.52
CA TRP A 338 -5.31 24.52 -5.26
C TRP A 338 -3.94 24.44 -4.57
N ALA A 339 -3.76 23.52 -3.61
CA ALA A 339 -2.49 23.36 -2.91
C ALA A 339 -1.35 22.90 -3.85
N HIS A 340 -1.66 22.09 -4.86
CA HIS A 340 -0.69 21.65 -5.88
C HIS A 340 -0.42 22.74 -6.92
N MET A 341 -1.47 23.44 -7.39
CA MET A 341 -1.34 24.59 -8.27
C MET A 341 -0.47 25.67 -7.62
N LYS A 342 -0.83 26.11 -6.40
CA LYS A 342 -0.12 27.17 -5.66
C LYS A 342 1.35 26.82 -5.43
N ARG A 343 1.68 25.54 -5.21
CA ARG A 343 3.07 25.05 -5.10
C ARG A 343 3.82 25.18 -6.43
N LYS A 344 3.22 24.79 -7.56
CA LYS A 344 3.80 24.96 -8.91
C LYS A 344 3.97 26.44 -9.27
N VAL A 345 3.00 27.29 -8.95
CA VAL A 345 3.06 28.75 -9.14
C VAL A 345 4.14 29.39 -8.29
N ASN A 346 4.24 29.08 -6.99
CA ASN A 346 5.31 29.59 -6.11
C ASN A 346 6.71 29.27 -6.66
N ASN A 347 6.90 28.06 -7.18
CA ASN A 347 8.16 27.63 -7.82
C ASN A 347 8.49 28.39 -9.13
N ARG A 348 7.53 29.13 -9.71
CA ARG A 348 7.74 29.97 -10.90
C ARG A 348 7.84 31.45 -10.53
N VAL A 349 6.98 31.93 -9.63
CA VAL A 349 7.01 33.29 -9.07
C VAL A 349 8.33 33.59 -8.38
N CYS A 350 8.99 32.60 -7.76
CA CYS A 350 10.28 32.81 -7.11
C CYS A 350 11.40 33.30 -8.06
N HIS A 351 11.26 33.09 -9.38
CA HIS A 351 12.16 33.58 -10.43
C HIS A 351 11.86 35.01 -10.90
N ILE A 352 10.82 35.68 -10.38
CA ILE A 352 10.60 37.11 -10.63
C ILE A 352 11.63 37.91 -9.83
N ASP A 353 12.39 38.79 -10.49
CA ASP A 353 13.48 39.55 -9.85
C ASP A 353 12.96 40.52 -8.79
N ALA A 354 11.86 41.21 -9.12
CA ALA A 354 11.21 42.20 -8.25
C ALA A 354 10.33 41.51 -7.19
N LYS A 355 10.90 41.19 -6.02
CA LYS A 355 10.22 40.41 -4.97
C LYS A 355 8.98 41.09 -4.37
N CYS A 356 8.88 42.41 -4.40
CA CYS A 356 7.65 43.13 -4.04
C CYS A 356 6.50 42.79 -5.00
N LEU A 357 6.72 42.94 -6.31
CA LEU A 357 5.75 42.58 -7.35
C LEU A 357 5.41 41.09 -7.30
N ALA A 358 6.39 40.22 -7.04
CA ALA A 358 6.18 38.79 -6.87
C ALA A 358 5.20 38.46 -5.72
N LYS A 359 5.24 39.21 -4.61
CA LYS A 359 4.29 39.07 -3.49
C LYS A 359 2.89 39.56 -3.86
N GLU A 360 2.79 40.74 -4.46
CA GLU A 360 1.50 41.31 -4.92
C GLU A 360 0.82 40.43 -5.98
N ILE A 361 1.60 39.80 -6.87
CA ILE A 361 1.11 38.82 -7.86
C ILE A 361 0.49 37.60 -7.16
N LEU A 362 1.12 37.09 -6.10
CA LEU A 362 0.57 35.96 -5.33
C LEU A 362 -0.71 36.34 -4.58
N GLU A 363 -0.77 37.54 -4.00
CA GLU A 363 -1.96 38.07 -3.33
C GLU A 363 -3.13 38.19 -4.31
N ASP A 364 -2.90 38.72 -5.52
CA ASP A 364 -3.92 38.73 -6.57
C ASP A 364 -4.35 37.31 -7.00
N ILE A 365 -3.44 36.34 -7.08
CA ILE A 365 -3.76 34.94 -7.43
C ILE A 365 -4.56 34.26 -6.32
N GLU A 366 -4.31 34.59 -5.05
CA GLU A 366 -5.17 34.19 -3.93
C GLU A 366 -6.57 34.80 -4.05
N MET A 367 -6.70 36.05 -4.50
CA MET A 367 -8.01 36.66 -4.78
C MET A 367 -8.73 36.02 -5.98
N LEU A 368 -8.01 35.64 -7.04
CA LEU A 368 -8.58 34.89 -8.17
C LEU A 368 -9.18 33.55 -7.71
N GLN A 369 -8.54 32.88 -6.76
CA GLN A 369 -8.98 31.59 -6.24
C GLN A 369 -10.35 31.65 -5.56
N LEU A 370 -10.68 32.79 -4.96
CA LEU A 370 -11.97 33.05 -4.28
C LEU A 370 -13.12 33.36 -5.25
N SER A 371 -12.89 33.32 -6.56
CA SER A 371 -13.96 33.50 -7.56
C SER A 371 -15.04 32.42 -7.36
N ASN A 372 -16.30 32.84 -7.21
CA ASN A 372 -17.43 31.94 -6.94
C ASN A 372 -18.21 31.51 -8.19
N SER A 373 -17.79 31.93 -9.38
CA SER A 373 -18.34 31.49 -10.67
C SER A 373 -17.30 31.58 -11.78
N LYS A 374 -17.54 30.84 -12.87
CA LYS A 374 -16.69 30.86 -14.07
C LYS A 374 -16.59 32.25 -14.70
N ASP A 375 -17.71 32.98 -14.81
CA ASP A 375 -17.74 34.32 -15.39
C ASP A 375 -16.92 35.32 -14.56
N LEU A 376 -17.03 35.24 -13.23
CA LEU A 376 -16.24 36.08 -12.32
C LEU A 376 -14.75 35.72 -12.42
N PHE A 377 -14.41 34.42 -12.47
CA PHE A 377 -13.04 33.96 -12.62
C PHE A 377 -12.41 34.42 -13.93
N GLN A 378 -13.14 34.32 -15.05
CA GLN A 378 -12.68 34.78 -16.36
C GLN A 378 -12.50 36.30 -16.41
N LEU A 379 -13.47 37.07 -15.88
CA LEU A 379 -13.37 38.51 -15.78
C LEU A 379 -12.16 38.93 -14.92
N ALA A 380 -12.03 38.36 -13.72
CA ALA A 380 -10.93 38.66 -12.80
C ALA A 380 -9.58 38.28 -13.41
N SER A 381 -9.48 37.13 -14.10
CA SER A 381 -8.29 36.70 -14.82
C SER A 381 -7.89 37.66 -15.94
N SER A 382 -8.87 38.19 -16.70
CA SER A 382 -8.62 39.20 -17.72
C SER A 382 -8.09 40.51 -17.12
N LEU A 383 -8.62 40.92 -15.95
CA LEU A 383 -8.19 42.11 -15.21
C LEU A 383 -6.80 41.92 -14.58
N PHE A 384 -6.50 40.74 -14.06
CA PHE A 384 -5.18 40.35 -13.57
C PHE A 384 -4.12 40.45 -14.68
N LEU A 385 -4.35 39.81 -15.82
CA LEU A 385 -3.44 39.90 -16.97
C LEU A 385 -3.29 41.35 -17.44
N LYS A 386 -4.38 42.14 -17.45
CA LYS A 386 -4.34 43.57 -17.81
C LYS A 386 -3.55 44.41 -16.81
N LYS A 387 -3.67 44.18 -15.50
CA LYS A 387 -2.90 44.86 -14.44
C LYS A 387 -1.41 44.62 -14.63
N TRP A 388 -1.00 43.36 -14.73
CA TRP A 388 0.41 42.98 -14.73
C TRP A 388 1.13 43.13 -16.08
N LYS A 389 0.41 43.07 -17.22
CA LYS A 389 0.99 43.40 -18.54
C LYS A 389 1.21 44.91 -18.75
N ASN A 390 0.48 45.78 -18.04
CA ASN A 390 0.54 47.24 -18.19
C ASN A 390 1.31 47.96 -17.07
N LEU A 391 2.28 47.29 -16.42
CA LEU A 391 3.18 47.93 -15.47
C LEU A 391 3.92 49.12 -16.11
N LYS A 392 3.98 50.25 -15.39
CA LYS A 392 4.67 51.49 -15.84
C LYS A 392 6.15 51.26 -16.18
N GLN A 393 6.78 50.32 -15.49
CA GLN A 393 8.13 49.84 -15.79
C GLN A 393 8.01 48.40 -16.29
N LYS A 394 8.46 48.13 -17.52
CA LYS A 394 8.46 46.77 -18.06
C LYS A 394 9.46 45.91 -17.29
N ASN A 395 9.00 44.79 -16.76
CA ASN A 395 9.85 43.78 -16.11
C ASN A 395 9.72 42.46 -16.87
N GLN A 396 10.81 42.01 -17.49
CA GLN A 396 10.79 40.80 -18.33
C GLN A 396 10.51 39.54 -17.53
N SER A 397 10.99 39.44 -16.28
CA SER A 397 10.71 38.28 -15.41
C SER A 397 9.22 38.15 -15.09
N VAL A 398 8.52 39.28 -14.89
CA VAL A 398 7.06 39.32 -14.75
C VAL A 398 6.36 38.92 -16.04
N LEU A 399 6.76 39.45 -17.20
CA LEU A 399 6.13 39.09 -18.48
C LEU A 399 6.28 37.61 -18.81
N ASN A 400 7.46 37.03 -18.56
CA ASN A 400 7.72 35.59 -18.72
C ASN A 400 6.83 34.75 -17.78
N PHE A 401 6.66 35.19 -16.52
CA PHE A 401 5.74 34.53 -15.59
C PHE A 401 4.28 34.61 -16.06
N LEU A 402 3.82 35.75 -16.58
CA LEU A 402 2.44 35.90 -17.05
C LEU A 402 2.14 35.05 -18.29
N ASP A 403 3.09 34.89 -19.21
CA ASP A 403 2.95 33.99 -20.37
C ASP A 403 2.81 32.53 -19.92
N TYR A 404 3.65 32.10 -18.99
CA TYR A 404 3.53 30.78 -18.34
C TYR A 404 2.18 30.63 -17.61
N PHE A 405 1.81 31.59 -16.76
CA PHE A 405 0.61 31.50 -15.92
C PHE A 405 -0.66 31.49 -16.75
N GLN A 406 -0.72 32.28 -17.83
CA GLN A 406 -1.84 32.27 -18.76
C GLN A 406 -2.02 30.89 -19.41
N LYS A 407 -0.97 30.37 -20.07
CA LYS A 407 -1.03 29.09 -20.79
C LYS A 407 -1.34 27.91 -19.88
N GLU A 408 -0.64 27.83 -18.75
CA GLU A 408 -0.73 26.68 -17.84
C GLU A 408 -2.01 26.70 -17.00
N TRP A 409 -2.34 27.85 -16.40
CA TRP A 409 -3.31 27.94 -15.30
C TRP A 409 -4.58 28.73 -15.62
N LEU A 410 -4.66 29.41 -16.76
CA LEU A 410 -5.88 30.10 -17.21
C LEU A 410 -6.46 29.49 -18.50
N GLU A 411 -5.64 28.82 -19.31
CA GLU A 411 -6.05 28.20 -20.59
C GLU A 411 -6.08 26.66 -20.52
N SER A 412 -5.14 26.01 -19.83
CA SER A 412 -5.02 24.53 -19.81
C SER A 412 -5.57 23.87 -18.53
N ASN A 413 -5.36 24.49 -17.36
CA ASN A 413 -5.80 23.97 -16.06
C ASN A 413 -6.45 25.09 -15.24
N ASP A 414 -7.63 25.54 -15.64
CA ASP A 414 -8.35 26.67 -15.03
C ASP A 414 -9.19 26.30 -13.78
N GLY A 415 -9.47 25.01 -13.57
CA GLY A 415 -10.38 24.50 -12.53
C GLY A 415 -9.90 24.57 -11.06
N TRP A 416 -9.18 25.61 -10.62
CA TRP A 416 -8.62 25.73 -9.26
C TRP A 416 -9.31 26.78 -8.36
N TYR A 417 -10.32 27.50 -8.86
CA TYR A 417 -11.11 28.45 -8.07
C TYR A 417 -12.26 27.76 -7.31
N GLU A 418 -12.71 28.33 -6.18
CA GLU A 418 -13.78 27.74 -5.35
C GLU A 418 -15.11 27.56 -6.11
N GLY A 419 -15.40 28.48 -7.04
CA GLY A 419 -16.61 28.50 -7.86
C GLY A 419 -16.68 27.48 -9.00
N VAL A 420 -15.72 26.56 -9.13
CA VAL A 420 -15.77 25.49 -10.15
C VAL A 420 -16.95 24.58 -9.87
N GLN A 421 -17.03 24.02 -8.67
CA GLN A 421 -18.22 23.33 -8.18
C GLN A 421 -18.39 23.58 -6.67
N LEU A 422 -19.45 24.30 -6.32
CA LEU A 422 -19.81 24.53 -4.92
C LEU A 422 -20.04 23.19 -4.19
N TYR A 423 -19.69 23.16 -2.91
CA TYR A 423 -19.80 21.98 -2.02
C TYR A 423 -18.85 20.81 -2.33
N VAL A 424 -17.90 20.97 -3.27
CA VAL A 424 -16.80 20.04 -3.54
C VAL A 424 -15.48 20.73 -3.16
N PRO A 425 -14.49 20.07 -2.52
CA PRO A 425 -13.30 20.77 -2.04
C PRO A 425 -12.34 21.13 -3.18
N SER A 426 -11.85 22.37 -3.15
CA SER A 426 -10.74 22.87 -3.97
C SER A 426 -9.37 22.23 -3.65
N THR A 427 -9.28 21.28 -2.72
CA THR A 427 -8.01 20.65 -2.29
C THR A 427 -8.16 19.14 -2.05
N ASN A 428 -7.11 18.38 -2.37
CA ASN A 428 -7.05 16.92 -2.15
C ASN A 428 -6.50 16.53 -0.76
N ASN A 429 -6.43 17.49 0.18
CA ASN A 429 -5.76 17.33 1.48
C ASN A 429 -6.28 16.14 2.31
N ALA A 430 -7.57 15.81 2.22
CA ALA A 430 -8.19 14.72 2.96
C ALA A 430 -7.74 13.33 2.43
N LEU A 431 -7.50 13.22 1.13
CA LEU A 431 -6.92 12.04 0.51
C LEU A 431 -5.41 11.95 0.81
N GLU A 432 -4.67 13.06 0.74
CA GLU A 432 -3.25 13.09 1.18
C GLU A 432 -3.08 12.65 2.65
N ALA A 433 -4.00 13.06 3.53
CA ALA A 433 -4.06 12.62 4.92
C ALA A 433 -4.35 11.12 5.05
N THR A 434 -5.26 10.58 4.22
CA THR A 434 -5.54 9.13 4.18
C THR A 434 -4.34 8.34 3.66
N ASN A 435 -3.65 8.85 2.63
CA ASN A 435 -2.41 8.30 2.10
C ASN A 435 -1.25 8.34 3.10
N ARG A 436 -1.32 9.23 4.10
CA ARG A 436 -0.45 9.24 5.28
C ARG A 436 -0.90 8.19 6.31
N THR A 437 -2.18 8.08 6.63
CA THR A 437 -2.73 7.05 7.53
C THR A 437 -2.42 5.61 7.07
N ILE A 438 -2.52 5.33 5.76
CA ILE A 438 -2.12 4.03 5.19
C ILE A 438 -0.65 3.71 5.51
N LYS A 439 0.23 4.72 5.42
CA LYS A 439 1.67 4.57 5.72
C LYS A 439 1.90 4.45 7.22
N ASP A 440 1.27 5.30 8.04
CA ASP A 440 1.54 5.39 9.47
C ASP A 440 0.94 4.22 10.26
N ASP A 441 -0.32 3.87 10.00
CA ASP A 441 -1.08 2.87 10.76
C ASP A 441 -1.23 1.54 10.00
N GLY A 442 -1.35 1.59 8.67
CA GLY A 442 -1.50 0.39 7.84
C GLY A 442 -0.20 -0.39 7.66
N THR A 443 0.91 0.30 7.34
CA THR A 443 2.22 -0.34 7.10
C THR A 443 3.32 0.01 8.10
N PHE A 444 3.07 0.92 9.05
CA PHE A 444 4.06 1.44 10.02
C PHE A 444 5.33 2.02 9.37
N ARG A 445 5.16 2.65 8.20
CA ARG A 445 6.18 3.15 7.25
C ARG A 445 7.17 2.09 6.77
N GLU A 446 6.89 0.82 6.98
CA GLU A 446 7.66 -0.29 6.41
C GLU A 446 7.10 -0.64 5.04
N ARG A 447 7.99 -0.94 4.09
CA ARG A 447 7.59 -1.61 2.85
C ARG A 447 7.38 -3.09 3.14
N HIS A 448 6.41 -3.73 2.49
CA HIS A 448 6.11 -5.16 2.63
C HIS A 448 6.26 -5.91 1.30
N THR A 449 6.43 -7.24 1.34
CA THR A 449 6.32 -8.06 0.12
C THR A 449 4.90 -7.98 -0.43
N LEU A 450 4.70 -8.09 -1.75
CA LEU A 450 3.38 -8.00 -2.36
C LEU A 450 2.35 -8.94 -1.71
N SER A 451 2.70 -10.21 -1.49
CA SER A 451 1.85 -11.18 -0.78
C SER A 451 1.41 -10.72 0.62
N ARG A 452 2.34 -10.12 1.39
CA ARG A 452 2.01 -9.54 2.70
C ARG A 452 1.11 -8.30 2.55
N PHE A 453 1.38 -7.46 1.55
CA PHE A 453 0.65 -6.22 1.35
C PHE A 453 -0.81 -6.42 0.93
N LEU A 454 -1.13 -7.49 0.19
CA LEU A 454 -2.52 -7.87 -0.13
C LEU A 454 -3.35 -8.08 1.14
N GLN A 455 -2.79 -8.81 2.11
CA GLN A 455 -3.42 -9.03 3.42
C GLN A 455 -3.55 -7.72 4.21
N ILE A 456 -2.52 -6.85 4.18
CA ILE A 456 -2.60 -5.50 4.80
C ILE A 456 -3.69 -4.66 4.12
N SER A 457 -3.85 -4.75 2.81
CA SER A 457 -4.86 -4.02 2.05
C SER A 457 -6.27 -4.47 2.42
N SER A 458 -6.49 -5.78 2.56
CA SER A 458 -7.73 -6.34 3.11
C SER A 458 -7.98 -5.86 4.55
N ASP A 459 -6.96 -5.87 5.43
CA ASP A 459 -7.06 -5.33 6.80
C ASP A 459 -7.42 -3.83 6.80
N ILE A 460 -6.82 -3.01 5.92
CA ILE A 460 -7.11 -1.58 5.76
C ILE A 460 -8.56 -1.37 5.31
N VAL A 461 -9.02 -2.07 4.27
CA VAL A 461 -10.39 -1.97 3.74
C VAL A 461 -11.42 -2.42 4.80
N ASN A 462 -11.17 -3.53 5.50
CA ASN A 462 -11.97 -3.99 6.63
C ASN A 462 -12.12 -2.90 7.72
N ASN A 463 -11.01 -2.24 8.07
CA ASN A 463 -10.99 -1.21 9.11
C ASN A 463 -11.72 0.05 8.65
N TRP A 464 -11.47 0.54 7.44
CA TRP A 464 -12.20 1.67 6.86
C TRP A 464 -13.71 1.42 6.80
N SER A 465 -14.11 0.18 6.54
CA SER A 465 -15.52 -0.21 6.54
C SER A 465 -16.11 -0.13 7.95
N LYS A 466 -15.50 -0.79 8.95
CA LYS A 466 -15.96 -0.77 10.35
C LYS A 466 -15.95 0.62 10.98
N GLU A 467 -15.01 1.48 10.58
CA GLU A 467 -15.02 2.90 10.96
C GLU A 467 -16.27 3.63 10.47
N ARG A 468 -16.97 3.13 9.47
CA ARG A 468 -18.13 3.74 8.81
C ARG A 468 -19.44 2.99 9.09
N ASP A 469 -19.39 1.94 9.91
CA ASP A 469 -20.58 1.27 10.44
C ASP A 469 -21.29 2.22 11.45
N PRO A 470 -22.57 2.57 11.25
CA PRO A 470 -23.35 3.35 12.20
C PRO A 470 -23.49 2.72 13.60
N SER A 471 -23.22 1.43 13.77
CA SER A 471 -23.17 0.78 15.09
C SER A 471 -21.90 1.11 15.90
N SER A 472 -20.87 1.68 15.24
CA SER A 472 -19.58 2.02 15.86
C SER A 472 -19.68 3.28 16.72
N ILE A 473 -19.11 3.22 17.94
CA ILE A 473 -19.07 4.34 18.90
C ILE A 473 -18.38 5.58 18.31
N ASN A 474 -17.37 5.36 17.45
CA ASN A 474 -16.60 6.43 16.79
C ASN A 474 -16.84 6.43 15.28
N ALA A 475 -18.09 6.20 14.84
CA ALA A 475 -18.45 6.12 13.43
C ALA A 475 -18.10 7.41 12.66
N LYS A 476 -17.29 7.27 11.62
CA LYS A 476 -17.02 8.27 10.58
C LYS A 476 -18.19 8.30 9.58
N LEU A 477 -19.36 8.70 10.07
CA LEU A 477 -20.55 8.87 9.24
C LEU A 477 -20.32 9.93 8.16
N PHE A 478 -20.95 9.75 6.99
CA PHE A 478 -20.85 10.70 5.89
C PHE A 478 -21.65 11.97 6.21
N ALA A 479 -20.98 13.12 6.32
CA ALA A 479 -21.63 14.37 6.69
C ALA A 479 -22.31 15.08 5.52
N THR A 480 -23.63 15.24 5.61
CA THR A 480 -24.48 15.99 4.67
C THR A 480 -24.64 17.47 5.03
N GLU A 481 -23.93 17.96 6.07
CA GLU A 481 -23.90 19.35 6.49
C GLU A 481 -22.49 19.74 6.94
N PRO A 482 -22.04 20.99 6.69
CA PRO A 482 -20.72 21.46 7.09
C PRO A 482 -20.66 21.84 8.58
N ASP A 483 -19.55 21.51 9.24
CA ASP A 483 -19.25 22.07 10.57
C ASP A 483 -18.75 23.51 10.43
N ILE A 484 -19.57 24.47 10.89
CA ILE A 484 -19.21 25.90 10.93
C ILE A 484 -18.63 26.25 12.32
N PRO A 485 -17.33 26.60 12.43
CA PRO A 485 -16.73 26.93 13.73
C PRO A 485 -17.36 28.17 14.38
N LEU A 486 -17.42 28.18 15.72
CA LEU A 486 -17.91 29.35 16.48
C LEU A 486 -17.13 30.64 16.17
N SER A 487 -15.84 30.54 15.83
CA SER A 487 -15.04 31.67 15.38
C SER A 487 -15.56 32.27 14.07
N LEU A 488 -15.96 31.44 13.11
CA LEU A 488 -16.54 31.88 11.84
C LEU A 488 -17.93 32.50 12.06
N TRP A 489 -18.78 31.88 12.89
CA TRP A 489 -20.04 32.49 13.34
C TRP A 489 -19.84 33.86 13.99
N THR A 490 -18.81 34.00 14.83
CA THR A 490 -18.49 35.26 15.50
C THR A 490 -18.04 36.33 14.50
N LEU A 491 -17.19 35.98 13.55
CA LEU A 491 -16.74 36.88 12.48
C LEU A 491 -17.91 37.31 11.58
N SER A 492 -18.75 36.37 11.13
CA SER A 492 -19.96 36.66 10.34
C SER A 492 -20.93 37.57 11.10
N TYR A 493 -21.11 37.36 12.42
CA TYR A 493 -21.94 38.22 13.26
C TYR A 493 -21.36 39.63 13.44
N GLN A 494 -20.04 39.75 13.63
CA GLN A 494 -19.36 41.06 13.68
C GLN A 494 -19.44 41.79 12.34
N TRP A 495 -19.28 41.08 11.22
CA TRP A 495 -19.43 41.62 9.87
C TRP A 495 -20.87 42.08 9.61
N ALA A 496 -21.88 41.26 9.93
CA ALA A 496 -23.30 41.62 9.78
C ALA A 496 -23.73 42.78 10.70
N LYS A 497 -23.00 43.04 11.78
CA LYS A 497 -23.18 44.23 12.64
C LYS A 497 -22.39 45.46 12.18
N SER A 498 -21.47 45.32 11.22
CA SER A 498 -20.69 46.45 10.74
C SER A 498 -21.57 47.38 9.90
N THR A 499 -21.47 48.69 10.13
CA THR A 499 -22.23 49.71 9.39
C THR A 499 -21.61 50.02 8.03
N LYS A 500 -21.17 48.98 7.31
CA LYS A 500 -20.59 49.10 5.97
C LYS A 500 -21.71 49.26 4.95
N ASP A 501 -21.48 50.05 3.91
CA ASP A 501 -22.36 50.06 2.75
C ASP A 501 -22.24 48.69 2.06
N VAL A 502 -23.30 47.89 2.05
CA VAL A 502 -23.29 46.57 1.40
C VAL A 502 -24.29 46.56 0.25
N ILE A 503 -23.83 46.24 -0.95
CA ILE A 503 -24.69 45.91 -2.09
C ILE A 503 -24.81 44.39 -2.15
N CYS A 504 -26.00 43.85 -1.93
CA CYS A 504 -26.29 42.45 -2.18
C CYS A 504 -26.73 42.27 -3.65
N VAL A 505 -26.12 41.33 -4.35
CA VAL A 505 -26.56 40.85 -5.67
C VAL A 505 -26.81 39.36 -5.54
N SER A 506 -28.08 38.96 -5.64
CA SER A 506 -28.49 37.56 -5.61
C SER A 506 -28.44 36.99 -7.03
N ASN A 507 -27.70 35.90 -7.22
CA ASN A 507 -27.67 35.05 -8.40
C ASN A 507 -28.42 33.74 -8.11
N ASP A 508 -28.76 32.96 -9.14
CA ASP A 508 -29.55 31.72 -9.01
C ASP A 508 -28.99 30.68 -8.01
N SER A 509 -27.69 30.75 -7.69
CA SER A 509 -26.98 29.80 -6.81
C SER A 509 -26.28 30.43 -5.59
N SER A 510 -26.25 31.77 -5.45
CA SER A 510 -25.49 32.44 -4.39
C SER A 510 -25.87 33.91 -4.22
N GLU A 511 -25.61 34.47 -3.03
CA GLU A 511 -25.68 35.92 -2.78
C GLU A 511 -24.27 36.51 -2.69
N ALA A 512 -23.98 37.50 -3.52
CA ALA A 512 -22.72 38.23 -3.53
C ALA A 512 -22.88 39.56 -2.80
N PHE A 513 -22.12 39.75 -1.71
CA PHE A 513 -22.12 40.97 -0.91
C PHE A 513 -20.89 41.83 -1.25
N TYR A 514 -21.12 42.93 -1.97
CA TYR A 514 -20.08 43.89 -2.32
C TYR A 514 -19.98 45.00 -1.28
N ILE A 515 -18.76 45.26 -0.82
CA ILE A 515 -18.43 46.42 0.03
C ILE A 515 -17.51 47.38 -0.74
N PRO A 516 -17.59 48.71 -0.49
CA PRO A 516 -16.63 49.65 -1.03
C PRO A 516 -15.19 49.28 -0.62
N ALA A 517 -14.24 49.39 -1.55
CA ALA A 517 -12.85 49.01 -1.29
C ALA A 517 -12.19 49.84 -0.17
N ARG A 518 -12.72 51.03 0.13
CA ARG A 518 -12.32 51.86 1.28
C ARG A 518 -12.64 51.23 2.65
N ASP A 519 -13.56 50.27 2.69
CA ASP A 519 -14.07 49.65 3.91
C ASP A 519 -13.48 48.23 4.11
N LEU A 520 -12.43 47.87 3.35
CA LEU A 520 -11.70 46.59 3.48
C LEU A 520 -10.63 46.59 4.60
N THR A 521 -10.25 47.76 5.11
CA THR A 521 -9.23 47.94 6.17
C THR A 521 -9.83 47.93 7.57
#